data_AF-W3VCK8-F1
#
_entry.id   AF-W3VCK8-F1
#
_cell.length_a   1.000
_cell.length_b   1.000
_cell.length_c   1.000
_cell.angle_alpha   90.00
_cell.angle_beta   90.00
_cell.angle_gamma   90.00
#
_symmetry.space_group_name_H-M   'P 1'
#
loop_
_entity.id
_entity.type
_entity.pdbx_description
1 polymer ?
#
loop_
_entity_poly.entity_id
_entity_poly.type
_entity_poly.pdbx_seq_one_letter_code
_entity_poly.pdbx_strand_id
1 'polypeptide(L)'
;MNLYGLVADIGGTNARLALCNLKDGAIDQIKTYSAKQYAGLESIISHYLAEQKVIITYACIAIACPINGDWVEMTNHQWAFSISELKQALGLEKLDVINDFTAVSMAIPMLTEEHKVQLGGGAAVEDKPIVVYGAGTGLGVAHLIKAGKQWISLPGEGGHVDFAANSEEQDAILAVLRRKLGHVSVERILSGSGLVNLYQAIAILDHSQPEELEPEIVTQRALDESCQYCHRALILFCEIMGRFGGNLALNMGAFGGVYIAGGIVPRFFDFFKQSNFIYGFEDKGRFKTLVQQIPVYLITHPQPGLLGSGTYLRQQLSLID
;
A
#
# COMPACT_ATOMS: atom_id res chain seq x y z
N MET A 1 23.56 -18.35 -18.05
CA MET A 1 23.72 -17.09 -17.30
C MET A 1 22.34 -16.72 -16.78
N ASN A 2 22.22 -16.38 -15.50
CA ASN A 2 20.95 -15.87 -14.97
C ASN A 2 20.72 -14.50 -15.59
N LEU A 3 19.60 -14.35 -16.29
CA LEU A 3 19.19 -13.07 -16.86
C LEU A 3 18.47 -12.30 -15.75
N TYR A 4 19.07 -11.20 -15.30
CA TYR A 4 18.51 -10.35 -14.25
C TYR A 4 17.91 -9.07 -14.83
N GLY A 5 16.79 -8.63 -14.26
CA GLY A 5 16.28 -7.26 -14.39
C GLY A 5 16.49 -6.48 -13.10
N LEU A 6 16.64 -5.15 -13.19
CA LEU A 6 16.62 -4.30 -12.01
C LEU A 6 15.17 -4.08 -11.57
N VAL A 7 14.92 -4.21 -10.27
CA VAL A 7 13.66 -3.77 -9.67
C VAL A 7 13.95 -2.77 -8.57
N ALA A 8 13.07 -1.78 -8.43
CA ALA A 8 13.20 -0.78 -7.39
C ALA A 8 11.84 -0.43 -6.76
N ASP A 9 11.89 -0.03 -5.50
CA ASP A 9 10.78 0.47 -4.69
C ASP A 9 11.23 1.79 -4.04
N ILE A 10 10.70 2.89 -4.55
CA ILE A 10 11.14 4.25 -4.24
C ILE A 10 10.05 4.97 -3.44
N GLY A 11 10.32 5.18 -2.15
CA GLY A 11 9.51 6.02 -1.27
C GLY A 11 10.10 7.43 -1.09
N GLY A 12 9.49 8.23 -0.22
CA GLY A 12 9.96 9.60 0.05
C GLY A 12 11.32 9.68 0.74
N THR A 13 11.65 8.72 1.61
CA THR A 13 12.91 8.76 2.40
C THR A 13 13.93 7.71 1.96
N ASN A 14 13.45 6.54 1.56
CA ASN A 14 14.28 5.37 1.26
C ASN A 14 14.02 4.90 -0.17
N ALA A 15 15.09 4.46 -0.82
CA ALA A 15 15.06 3.80 -2.11
C ALA A 15 15.62 2.38 -1.96
N ARG A 16 14.81 1.38 -2.30
CA ARG A 16 15.21 -0.04 -2.28
C ARG A 16 15.44 -0.50 -3.70
N LEU A 17 16.60 -1.09 -3.97
CA LEU A 17 16.97 -1.62 -5.27
C LEU A 17 17.35 -3.10 -5.11
N ALA A 18 16.98 -3.92 -6.09
CA ALA A 18 17.26 -5.35 -6.10
C ALA A 18 17.40 -5.88 -7.52
N LEU A 19 17.90 -7.10 -7.65
CA LEU A 19 17.92 -7.85 -8.91
C LEU A 19 16.78 -8.86 -8.90
N CYS A 20 15.96 -8.85 -9.95
CA CYS A 20 14.95 -9.87 -10.20
C CYS A 20 15.50 -10.90 -11.18
N ASN A 21 15.57 -12.16 -10.77
CA ASN A 21 15.87 -13.26 -11.68
C ASN A 21 14.68 -13.44 -12.63
N LEU A 22 14.88 -13.16 -13.92
CA LEU A 22 13.76 -13.12 -14.87
C LEU A 22 13.18 -14.51 -15.17
N LYS A 23 13.91 -15.59 -14.84
CA LYS A 23 13.45 -16.97 -15.04
C LYS A 23 12.36 -17.36 -14.04
N ASP A 24 12.62 -17.16 -12.75
CA ASP A 24 11.76 -17.63 -11.65
C ASP A 24 11.09 -16.51 -10.87
N GLY A 25 11.55 -15.26 -11.01
CA GLY A 25 11.04 -14.09 -10.30
C GLY A 25 11.65 -13.85 -8.93
N ALA A 26 12.65 -14.63 -8.52
CA ALA A 26 13.33 -14.44 -7.24
C ALA A 26 13.96 -13.04 -7.16
N ILE A 27 13.85 -12.41 -5.99
CA ILE A 27 14.41 -11.08 -5.71
C ILE A 27 15.69 -11.26 -4.88
N ASP A 28 16.81 -10.84 -5.45
CA ASP A 28 18.15 -10.99 -4.89
C ASP A 28 18.84 -9.63 -4.68
N GLN A 29 19.92 -9.62 -3.90
CA GLN A 29 20.82 -8.46 -3.74
C GLN A 29 20.11 -7.16 -3.31
N ILE A 30 19.09 -7.26 -2.45
CA ILE A 30 18.33 -6.10 -1.98
C ILE A 30 19.25 -5.16 -1.21
N LYS A 31 19.31 -3.90 -1.61
CA LYS A 31 19.96 -2.81 -0.87
C LYS A 31 18.98 -1.65 -0.67
N THR A 32 19.06 -1.05 0.51
CA THR A 32 18.30 0.16 0.85
C THR A 32 19.27 1.33 0.97
N TYR A 33 18.94 2.43 0.31
CA TYR A 33 19.69 3.69 0.36
C TYR A 33 18.79 4.81 0.88
N SER A 34 19.42 5.81 1.50
CA SER A 34 18.75 7.06 1.86
C SER A 34 18.65 7.95 0.62
N ALA A 35 17.43 8.29 0.19
CA ALA A 35 17.21 9.11 -1.01
C ALA A 35 17.93 10.48 -0.91
N LYS A 36 18.03 11.02 0.31
CA LYS A 36 18.71 12.31 0.57
C LYS A 36 20.21 12.33 0.24
N GLN A 37 20.85 11.16 0.12
CA GLN A 37 22.29 11.06 -0.17
C GLN A 37 22.60 11.09 -1.66
N TYR A 38 21.58 11.10 -2.52
CA TYR A 38 21.73 10.98 -3.97
C TYR A 38 20.99 12.12 -4.69
N ALA A 39 21.56 12.58 -5.80
CA ALA A 39 21.01 13.70 -6.57
C ALA A 39 19.74 13.33 -7.35
N GLY A 40 19.58 12.04 -7.68
CA GLY A 40 18.45 11.54 -8.46
C GLY A 40 18.51 10.03 -8.68
N LEU A 41 17.48 9.47 -9.32
CA LEU A 41 17.36 8.04 -9.58
C LEU A 41 18.50 7.46 -10.41
N GLU A 42 18.98 8.18 -11.42
CA GLU A 42 20.11 7.73 -12.25
C GLU A 42 21.35 7.46 -11.38
N SER A 43 21.66 8.37 -10.45
CA SER A 43 22.86 8.29 -9.62
C SER A 43 22.85 7.09 -8.66
N ILE A 44 21.70 6.82 -8.03
CA ILE A 44 21.54 5.68 -7.12
C ILE A 44 21.49 4.35 -7.88
N ILE A 45 20.83 4.29 -9.02
CA ILE A 45 20.78 3.07 -9.85
C ILE A 45 22.17 2.73 -10.38
N SER A 46 22.89 3.72 -10.92
CA SER A 46 24.25 3.52 -11.42
C SER A 46 25.19 3.05 -10.31
N HIS A 47 25.06 3.64 -9.11
CA HIS A 47 25.83 3.22 -7.94
C HIS A 47 25.53 1.77 -7.55
N TYR A 48 24.25 1.40 -7.43
CA TYR A 48 23.84 0.03 -7.12
C TYR A 48 24.38 -0.98 -8.14
N LEU A 49 24.21 -0.72 -9.44
CA LEU A 49 24.66 -1.63 -10.51
C LEU A 49 26.19 -1.79 -10.51
N ALA A 50 26.93 -0.71 -10.26
CA ALA A 50 28.39 -0.76 -10.12
C ALA A 50 28.83 -1.61 -8.91
N GLU A 51 28.14 -1.49 -7.76
CA GLU A 51 28.41 -2.31 -6.58
C GLU A 51 28.15 -3.80 -6.85
N GLN A 52 27.05 -4.13 -7.56
CA GLN A 52 26.70 -5.51 -7.89
C GLN A 52 27.54 -6.10 -9.02
N LYS A 53 28.27 -5.26 -9.77
CA LYS A 53 29.09 -5.66 -10.94
C LYS A 53 28.26 -6.40 -12.00
N VAL A 54 27.04 -5.93 -12.24
CA VAL A 54 26.13 -6.47 -13.25
C VAL A 54 25.77 -5.41 -14.28
N ILE A 55 25.49 -5.86 -15.49
CA ILE A 55 24.89 -5.06 -16.54
C ILE A 55 23.46 -5.59 -16.73
N ILE A 56 22.49 -4.69 -16.78
CA ILE A 56 21.08 -5.03 -16.96
C ILE A 56 20.53 -4.37 -18.22
N THR A 57 19.57 -5.03 -18.86
CA THR A 57 18.87 -4.53 -20.06
C THR A 57 17.44 -4.08 -19.76
N TYR A 58 16.88 -4.54 -18.64
CA TYR A 58 15.48 -4.37 -18.28
C TYR A 58 15.36 -3.89 -16.84
N ALA A 59 14.47 -2.93 -16.60
CA ALA A 59 14.18 -2.43 -15.27
C ALA A 59 12.69 -2.12 -15.05
N CYS A 60 12.23 -2.29 -13.81
CA CYS A 60 10.93 -1.82 -13.34
C CYS A 60 11.06 -1.08 -12.01
N ILE A 61 10.61 0.17 -11.96
CA ILE A 61 10.72 1.04 -10.79
C ILE A 61 9.32 1.35 -10.27
N ALA A 62 9.03 0.96 -9.03
CA ALA A 62 7.84 1.36 -8.31
C ALA A 62 8.07 2.68 -7.57
N ILE A 63 7.17 3.65 -7.71
CA ILE A 63 7.28 4.97 -7.09
C ILE A 63 5.94 5.35 -6.43
N ALA A 64 6.00 5.89 -5.21
CA ALA A 64 4.86 6.37 -4.44
C ALA A 64 4.30 7.72 -4.96
N CYS A 65 3.91 7.77 -6.24
CA CYS A 65 3.19 8.89 -6.86
C CYS A 65 2.39 8.43 -8.09
N PRO A 66 1.44 9.24 -8.60
CA PRO A 66 0.75 8.95 -9.86
C PRO A 66 1.71 8.99 -11.05
N ILE A 67 1.58 8.03 -11.98
CA ILE A 67 2.38 7.95 -13.20
C ILE A 67 1.47 8.21 -14.41
N ASN A 68 1.51 9.44 -14.94
CA ASN A 68 0.60 9.90 -15.99
C ASN A 68 1.27 10.16 -17.35
N GLY A 69 2.58 9.95 -17.45
CA GLY A 69 3.34 10.22 -18.66
C GLY A 69 4.84 10.04 -18.43
N ASP A 70 5.63 10.60 -19.34
CA ASP A 70 7.10 10.50 -19.31
C ASP A 70 7.73 11.27 -18.14
N TRP A 71 7.14 12.40 -17.73
CA TRP A 71 7.61 13.18 -16.60
C TRP A 71 7.04 12.65 -15.29
N VAL A 72 7.91 12.33 -14.34
CA VAL A 72 7.56 11.88 -13.00
C VAL A 72 8.08 12.87 -11.98
N GLU A 73 7.20 13.33 -11.10
CA GLU A 73 7.54 14.23 -9.99
C GLU A 73 7.10 13.60 -8.67
N MET A 74 8.06 13.37 -7.77
CA MET A 74 7.76 12.75 -6.49
C MET A 74 7.08 13.74 -5.53
N THR A 75 5.98 13.33 -4.90
CA THR A 75 5.24 14.15 -3.93
C THR A 75 5.98 14.30 -2.61
N ASN A 76 6.76 13.30 -2.23
CA ASN A 76 7.42 13.19 -0.92
C ASN A 76 8.96 13.31 -1.00
N HIS A 77 9.52 13.68 -2.15
CA HIS A 77 10.96 13.93 -2.34
C HIS A 77 11.19 14.92 -3.50
N GLN A 78 12.33 15.60 -3.54
CA GLN A 78 12.63 16.61 -4.57
C GLN A 78 13.03 16.02 -5.94
N TRP A 79 12.94 14.69 -6.11
CA TRP A 79 13.34 14.07 -7.37
C TRP A 79 12.22 14.21 -8.40
N ALA A 80 12.60 14.68 -9.58
CA ALA A 80 11.78 14.65 -10.77
C ALA A 80 12.66 14.23 -11.94
N PHE A 81 12.11 13.47 -12.89
CA PHE A 81 12.86 12.91 -14.01
C PHE A 81 11.95 12.55 -15.18
N SER A 82 12.54 12.50 -16.38
CA SER A 82 11.94 11.87 -17.54
C SER A 82 12.26 10.37 -17.56
N ILE A 83 11.24 9.52 -17.75
CA ILE A 83 11.41 8.07 -17.89
C ILE A 83 12.27 7.75 -19.11
N SER A 84 12.04 8.42 -20.24
CA SER A 84 12.79 8.20 -21.49
C SER A 84 14.26 8.63 -21.38
N GLU A 85 14.54 9.76 -20.72
CA GLU A 85 15.92 10.19 -20.45
C GLU A 85 16.64 9.21 -19.51
N LEU A 86 15.98 8.78 -18.42
CA LEU A 86 16.55 7.81 -17.48
C LEU A 86 16.83 6.46 -18.17
N LYS A 87 15.91 6.00 -19.03
CA LYS A 87 16.09 4.79 -19.85
C LYS A 87 17.33 4.90 -20.73
N GLN A 88 17.51 6.05 -21.41
CA GLN A 88 18.65 6.29 -22.29
C GLN A 88 19.96 6.38 -21.51
N ALA A 89 19.98 7.13 -20.40
CA ALA A 89 21.15 7.33 -19.57
C ALA A 89 21.69 6.00 -18.99
N LEU A 90 20.79 5.09 -18.61
CA LEU A 90 21.12 3.77 -18.09
C LEU A 90 21.35 2.71 -19.19
N GLY A 91 21.19 3.05 -20.47
CA GLY A 91 21.38 2.13 -21.59
C GLY A 91 20.37 0.97 -21.62
N LEU A 92 19.14 1.19 -21.14
CA LEU A 92 18.12 0.15 -21.00
C LEU A 92 17.34 -0.05 -22.29
N GLU A 93 17.06 -1.31 -22.63
CA GLU A 93 16.14 -1.65 -23.71
C GLU A 93 14.68 -1.40 -23.28
N LYS A 94 14.36 -1.70 -22.01
CA LYS A 94 13.06 -1.45 -21.41
C LYS A 94 13.18 -0.93 -19.99
N LEU A 95 12.44 0.14 -19.72
CA LEU A 95 12.24 0.70 -18.39
C LEU A 95 10.74 0.91 -18.21
N ASP A 96 10.15 0.25 -17.23
CA ASP A 96 8.81 0.55 -16.76
C ASP A 96 8.89 1.32 -15.44
N VAL A 97 8.09 2.37 -15.32
CA VAL A 97 7.87 3.07 -14.06
C VAL A 97 6.40 2.94 -13.71
N ILE A 98 6.12 2.42 -12.53
CA ILE A 98 4.77 2.10 -12.07
C ILE A 98 4.53 2.73 -10.70
N ASN A 99 3.26 2.90 -10.34
CA ASN A 99 2.89 3.31 -9.00
C ASN A 99 3.22 2.19 -7.98
N ASP A 100 3.51 2.56 -6.73
CA ASP A 100 3.83 1.63 -5.64
C ASP A 100 2.72 0.61 -5.34
N PHE A 101 1.46 1.03 -5.32
CA PHE A 101 0.32 0.12 -5.15
C PHE A 101 0.04 -0.73 -6.40
N THR A 102 0.41 -0.24 -7.59
CA THR A 102 0.45 -1.10 -8.80
C THR A 102 1.43 -2.25 -8.56
N ALA A 103 2.65 -1.96 -8.10
CA ALA A 103 3.63 -2.98 -7.79
C ALA A 103 3.12 -3.95 -6.71
N VAL A 104 2.65 -3.44 -5.58
CA VAL A 104 2.10 -4.30 -4.50
C VAL A 104 0.97 -5.20 -5.00
N SER A 105 0.06 -4.69 -5.85
CA SER A 105 -1.01 -5.51 -6.45
C SER A 105 -0.46 -6.64 -7.31
N MET A 106 0.59 -6.37 -8.10
CA MET A 106 1.24 -7.35 -8.97
C MET A 106 2.03 -8.41 -8.19
N ALA A 107 2.33 -8.17 -6.91
CA ALA A 107 2.98 -9.16 -6.04
C ALA A 107 2.01 -10.25 -5.58
N ILE A 108 0.71 -9.95 -5.50
CA ILE A 108 -0.31 -10.82 -4.87
C ILE A 108 -0.34 -12.24 -5.47
N PRO A 109 -0.32 -12.41 -6.81
CA PRO A 109 -0.31 -13.75 -7.40
C PRO A 109 0.90 -14.60 -7.01
N MET A 110 2.00 -13.98 -6.56
CA MET A 110 3.24 -14.65 -6.18
C MET A 110 3.36 -14.88 -4.66
N LEU A 111 2.39 -14.42 -3.86
CA LEU A 111 2.40 -14.63 -2.42
C LEU A 111 2.03 -16.08 -2.08
N THR A 112 2.83 -16.71 -1.22
CA THR A 112 2.53 -18.02 -0.63
C THR A 112 1.78 -17.82 0.69
N GLU A 113 1.34 -18.91 1.32
CA GLU A 113 0.67 -18.84 2.63
C GLU A 113 1.58 -18.31 3.76
N GLU A 114 2.91 -18.37 3.62
CA GLU A 114 3.84 -17.78 4.61
C GLU A 114 3.96 -16.24 4.47
N HIS A 115 3.57 -15.72 3.31
CA HIS A 115 3.68 -14.31 2.94
C HIS A 115 2.43 -13.50 3.26
N LYS A 116 1.43 -14.12 3.89
CA LYS A 116 0.18 -13.47 4.29
C LYS A 116 -0.44 -14.12 5.51
N VAL A 117 -1.24 -13.37 6.24
CA VAL A 117 -2.06 -13.88 7.35
C VAL A 117 -3.52 -13.63 7.05
N GLN A 118 -4.34 -14.68 7.08
CA GLN A 118 -5.78 -14.54 6.93
C GLN A 118 -6.40 -13.92 8.19
N LEU A 119 -7.20 -12.88 7.98
CA LEU A 119 -7.91 -12.15 9.03
C LEU A 119 -9.37 -12.60 9.14
N GLY A 120 -9.97 -13.02 8.04
CA GLY A 120 -11.34 -13.52 7.98
C GLY A 120 -11.75 -13.97 6.58
N GLY A 121 -13.04 -14.26 6.42
CA GLY A 121 -13.64 -14.69 5.16
C GLY A 121 -13.43 -16.17 4.81
N GLY A 122 -13.82 -16.54 3.59
CA GLY A 122 -13.73 -17.91 3.05
C GLY A 122 -12.39 -18.22 2.38
N ALA A 123 -12.44 -18.93 1.26
CA ALA A 123 -11.27 -19.19 0.41
C ALA A 123 -11.32 -18.28 -0.83
N ALA A 124 -10.16 -17.90 -1.34
CA ALA A 124 -10.07 -17.12 -2.57
C ALA A 124 -10.62 -17.93 -3.75
N VAL A 125 -11.44 -17.29 -4.57
CA VAL A 125 -11.89 -17.87 -5.83
C VAL A 125 -10.87 -17.53 -6.91
N GLU A 126 -10.33 -18.55 -7.55
CA GLU A 126 -9.33 -18.41 -8.61
C GLU A 126 -9.81 -17.47 -9.73
N ASP A 127 -8.88 -16.68 -10.27
CA ASP A 127 -9.07 -15.71 -11.36
C ASP A 127 -10.12 -14.61 -11.13
N LYS A 128 -10.71 -14.53 -9.93
CA LYS A 128 -11.64 -13.44 -9.58
C LYS A 128 -10.90 -12.15 -9.23
N PRO A 129 -11.58 -10.99 -9.33
CA PRO A 129 -10.99 -9.72 -8.97
C PRO A 129 -10.45 -9.72 -7.54
N ILE A 130 -9.34 -9.01 -7.37
CA ILE A 130 -8.66 -8.78 -6.10
C ILE A 130 -8.62 -7.28 -5.84
N VAL A 131 -8.73 -6.91 -4.57
CA VAL A 131 -8.48 -5.56 -4.08
C VAL A 131 -7.24 -5.59 -3.20
N VAL A 132 -6.39 -4.57 -3.30
CA VAL A 132 -5.36 -4.29 -2.30
C VAL A 132 -5.43 -2.84 -1.85
N TYR A 133 -5.30 -2.63 -0.55
CA TYR A 133 -5.25 -1.30 0.04
C TYR A 133 -4.33 -1.31 1.26
N GLY A 134 -3.80 -0.16 1.67
CA GLY A 134 -2.89 -0.13 2.80
C GLY A 134 -2.68 1.28 3.35
N ALA A 135 -2.71 1.37 4.68
CA ALA A 135 -2.47 2.61 5.41
C ALA A 135 -0.99 2.72 5.78
N GLY A 136 -0.34 3.77 5.30
CA GLY A 136 1.04 4.14 5.57
C GLY A 136 1.14 5.64 5.85
N THR A 137 2.02 6.34 5.15
CA THR A 137 2.02 7.81 5.11
C THR A 137 0.69 8.33 4.53
N GLY A 138 0.17 7.67 3.50
CA GLY A 138 -1.16 7.88 2.92
C GLY A 138 -1.99 6.59 2.91
N LEU A 139 -2.98 6.53 2.02
CA LEU A 139 -3.85 5.38 1.80
C LEU A 139 -3.87 5.00 0.32
N GLY A 140 -3.09 4.00 -0.05
CA GLY A 140 -3.10 3.50 -1.41
C GLY A 140 -4.18 2.44 -1.63
N VAL A 141 -4.68 2.37 -2.86
CA VAL A 141 -5.67 1.38 -3.31
C VAL A 141 -5.33 0.97 -4.74
N ALA A 142 -5.33 -0.32 -5.02
CA ALA A 142 -5.27 -0.87 -6.37
C ALA A 142 -6.16 -2.10 -6.47
N HIS A 143 -6.54 -2.45 -7.69
CA HIS A 143 -7.29 -3.66 -7.98
C HIS A 143 -6.48 -4.52 -8.95
N LEU A 144 -6.76 -5.82 -8.95
CA LEU A 144 -6.14 -6.76 -9.88
C LEU A 144 -7.23 -7.63 -10.50
N ILE A 145 -7.23 -7.75 -11.82
CA ILE A 145 -8.14 -8.65 -12.55
C ILE A 145 -7.33 -9.61 -13.41
N LYS A 146 -7.83 -10.82 -13.60
CA LYS A 146 -7.24 -11.78 -14.53
C LYS A 146 -7.87 -11.59 -15.92
N ALA A 147 -7.04 -11.42 -16.94
CA ALA A 147 -7.45 -11.40 -18.34
C ALA A 147 -6.62 -12.43 -19.12
N GLY A 148 -7.23 -13.59 -19.40
CA GLY A 148 -6.52 -14.72 -19.95
C GLY A 148 -5.42 -15.19 -19.00
N LYS A 149 -4.17 -15.19 -19.48
CA LYS A 149 -2.99 -15.57 -18.68
C LYS A 149 -2.42 -14.41 -17.86
N GLN A 150 -2.83 -13.17 -18.12
CA GLN A 150 -2.22 -11.99 -17.51
C GLN A 150 -3.02 -11.46 -16.33
N TRP A 151 -2.31 -11.02 -15.31
CA TRP A 151 -2.88 -10.19 -14.26
C TRP A 151 -2.74 -8.72 -14.65
N ILE A 152 -3.85 -8.01 -14.68
CA ILE A 152 -3.92 -6.59 -15.02
C ILE A 152 -4.18 -5.81 -13.74
N SER A 153 -3.23 -4.95 -13.38
CA SER A 153 -3.42 -3.99 -12.30
C SER A 153 -4.26 -2.82 -12.78
N LEU A 154 -5.26 -2.45 -11.97
CA LEU A 154 -6.09 -1.28 -12.16
C LEU A 154 -5.73 -0.28 -11.05
N PRO A 155 -4.82 0.67 -11.33
CA PRO A 155 -4.44 1.70 -10.36
C PRO A 155 -5.57 2.70 -10.16
N GLY A 156 -5.51 3.46 -9.06
CA GLY A 156 -6.38 4.59 -8.84
C GLY A 156 -6.16 5.25 -7.49
N GLU A 157 -6.84 6.38 -7.28
CA GLU A 157 -6.73 7.20 -6.08
C GLU A 157 -7.83 6.88 -5.07
N GLY A 158 -8.09 5.58 -4.86
CA GLY A 158 -9.22 5.09 -4.06
C GLY A 158 -9.17 5.53 -2.59
N GLY A 159 -8.00 5.90 -2.06
CA GLY A 159 -7.89 6.44 -0.70
C GLY A 159 -8.41 7.87 -0.54
N HIS A 160 -8.60 8.57 -1.65
CA HIS A 160 -9.07 9.96 -1.68
C HIS A 160 -10.60 10.10 -1.83
N VAL A 161 -11.35 8.99 -1.83
CA VAL A 161 -12.83 9.04 -1.78
C VAL A 161 -13.31 9.57 -0.42
N ASP A 162 -14.54 10.07 -0.36
CA ASP A 162 -15.15 10.60 0.86
C ASP A 162 -15.15 9.58 2.02
N PHE A 163 -14.93 10.05 3.25
CA PHE A 163 -15.16 9.25 4.44
C PHE A 163 -16.65 8.97 4.65
N ALA A 164 -17.02 7.69 4.64
CA ALA A 164 -18.36 7.22 4.93
C ALA A 164 -18.52 6.85 6.43
N ALA A 165 -18.90 7.82 7.25
CA ALA A 165 -19.25 7.60 8.65
C ALA A 165 -20.48 6.68 8.78
N ASN A 166 -20.52 5.85 9.83
CA ASN A 166 -21.62 4.91 10.05
C ASN A 166 -22.17 4.90 11.50
N SER A 167 -21.76 5.85 12.32
CA SER A 167 -22.25 6.03 13.70
C SER A 167 -22.27 7.50 14.05
N GLU A 168 -23.08 7.87 15.06
CA GLU A 168 -23.16 9.26 15.53
C GLU A 168 -21.80 9.81 16.00
N GLU A 169 -20.96 8.96 16.61
CA GLU A 169 -19.59 9.33 16.99
C GLU A 169 -18.73 9.61 15.74
N GLN A 170 -18.82 8.77 14.71
CA GLN A 170 -18.10 9.00 13.46
C GLN A 170 -18.61 10.23 12.70
N ASP A 171 -19.91 10.53 12.76
CA ASP A 171 -20.50 11.75 12.21
C ASP A 171 -19.95 12.99 12.93
N ALA A 172 -19.83 12.94 14.26
CA ALA A 172 -19.24 14.02 15.04
C ALA A 172 -17.75 14.23 14.70
N ILE A 173 -16.98 13.14 14.58
CA ILE A 173 -15.57 13.18 14.14
C ILE A 173 -15.46 13.79 12.74
N LEU A 174 -16.29 13.34 11.80
CA LEU A 174 -16.34 13.88 10.43
C LEU A 174 -16.65 15.38 10.44
N ALA A 175 -17.57 15.85 11.28
CA ALA A 175 -17.87 17.27 11.42
C ALA A 175 -16.67 18.07 11.93
N VAL A 176 -15.93 17.56 12.92
CA VAL A 176 -14.69 18.19 13.42
C VAL A 176 -13.64 18.28 12.32
N LEU A 177 -13.35 17.17 11.64
CA LEU A 177 -12.35 17.12 10.57
C LEU A 177 -12.74 18.02 9.38
N ARG A 178 -14.01 18.05 9.00
CA ARG A 178 -14.52 18.88 7.89
C ARG A 178 -14.34 20.37 8.17
N ARG A 179 -14.52 20.83 9.41
CA ARG A 179 -14.26 22.24 9.79
C ARG A 179 -12.79 22.62 9.62
N LYS A 180 -11.86 21.69 9.85
CA LYS A 180 -10.41 21.90 9.75
C LYS A 180 -9.89 21.77 8.32
N LEU A 181 -10.39 20.80 7.55
CA LEU A 181 -9.78 20.35 6.29
C LEU A 181 -10.64 20.59 5.04
N GLY A 182 -11.93 20.89 5.20
CA GLY A 182 -12.89 20.88 4.09
C GLY A 182 -13.23 19.44 3.69
N HIS A 183 -12.70 18.96 2.57
CA HIS A 183 -12.91 17.58 2.12
C HIS A 183 -12.19 16.59 3.06
N VAL A 184 -12.94 15.60 3.55
CA VAL A 184 -12.44 14.55 4.45
C VAL A 184 -12.46 13.23 3.68
N SER A 185 -11.35 12.89 3.05
CA SER A 185 -11.17 11.59 2.42
C SER A 185 -10.96 10.49 3.45
N VAL A 186 -11.09 9.22 3.03
CA VAL A 186 -10.75 8.07 3.86
C VAL A 186 -9.28 8.12 4.32
N GLU A 187 -8.35 8.59 3.49
CA GLU A 187 -6.94 8.79 3.88
C GLU A 187 -6.75 9.71 5.09
N ARG A 188 -7.61 10.71 5.27
CA ARG A 188 -7.57 11.61 6.44
C ARG A 188 -7.84 10.89 7.76
N ILE A 189 -8.23 9.62 7.71
CA ILE A 189 -8.51 8.74 8.84
C ILE A 189 -7.60 7.51 8.80
N LEU A 190 -7.48 6.85 7.65
CA LEU A 190 -6.70 5.62 7.46
C LEU A 190 -5.28 5.90 6.94
N SER A 191 -4.51 6.62 7.73
CA SER A 191 -3.07 6.82 7.53
C SER A 191 -2.40 7.08 8.88
N GLY A 192 -1.07 7.18 8.92
CA GLY A 192 -0.37 7.62 10.13
C GLY A 192 -0.88 8.99 10.61
N SER A 193 -0.99 9.96 9.69
CA SER A 193 -1.59 11.27 10.02
C SER A 193 -3.09 11.17 10.36
N GLY A 194 -3.78 10.19 9.79
CA GLY A 194 -5.19 9.91 10.08
C GLY A 194 -5.43 9.42 11.51
N LEU A 195 -4.51 8.65 12.10
CA LEU A 195 -4.56 8.29 13.52
C LEU A 195 -4.47 9.54 14.42
N VAL A 196 -3.62 10.50 14.07
CA VAL A 196 -3.51 11.78 14.78
C VAL A 196 -4.80 12.58 14.62
N ASN A 197 -5.38 12.63 13.43
CA ASN A 197 -6.67 13.29 13.18
C ASN A 197 -7.80 12.68 14.02
N LEU A 198 -7.88 11.35 14.10
CA LEU A 198 -8.86 10.65 14.95
C LEU A 198 -8.66 11.02 16.43
N TYR A 199 -7.44 10.89 16.94
CA TYR A 199 -7.08 11.24 18.31
C TYR A 199 -7.48 12.70 18.65
N GLN A 200 -7.10 13.66 17.81
CA GLN A 200 -7.39 15.07 18.02
C GLN A 200 -8.90 15.33 17.98
N ALA A 201 -9.63 14.74 17.04
CA ALA A 201 -11.07 14.92 16.92
C ALA A 201 -11.82 14.37 18.15
N ILE A 202 -11.43 13.19 18.65
CA ILE A 202 -12.01 12.58 19.85
C ILE A 202 -11.76 13.47 21.08
N ALA A 203 -10.52 13.94 21.28
CA ALA A 203 -10.18 14.81 22.40
C ALA A 203 -10.98 16.13 22.37
N ILE A 204 -11.14 16.74 21.18
CA ILE A 204 -11.92 17.98 21.00
C ILE A 204 -13.40 17.75 21.31
N LEU A 205 -13.97 16.62 20.90
CA LEU A 205 -15.36 16.27 21.18
C LEU A 205 -15.62 16.06 22.68
N ASP A 206 -14.60 15.60 23.43
CA ASP A 206 -14.62 15.49 24.89
C ASP A 206 -14.17 16.78 25.60
N HIS A 207 -14.19 17.92 24.90
CA HIS A 207 -13.79 19.23 25.42
C HIS A 207 -12.37 19.30 26.02
N SER A 208 -11.51 18.38 25.63
CA SER A 208 -10.10 18.34 26.00
C SER A 208 -9.23 19.04 24.95
N GLN A 209 -8.10 19.60 25.38
CA GLN A 209 -7.10 20.17 24.47
C GLN A 209 -6.10 19.08 24.08
N PRO A 210 -6.06 18.63 22.81
CA PRO A 210 -5.09 17.61 22.39
C PRO A 210 -3.67 18.16 22.38
N GLU A 211 -2.71 17.30 22.73
CA GLU A 211 -1.28 17.52 22.48
C GLU A 211 -1.00 17.37 20.97
N GLU A 212 0.07 18.01 20.48
CA GLU A 212 0.59 17.71 19.15
C GLU A 212 1.44 16.43 19.23
N LEU A 213 0.89 15.32 18.75
CA LEU A 213 1.51 14.00 18.80
C LEU A 213 1.87 13.51 17.40
N GLU A 214 3.04 12.89 17.28
CA GLU A 214 3.42 12.13 16.09
C GLU A 214 2.62 10.81 16.00
N PRO A 215 2.37 10.27 14.78
CA PRO A 215 1.60 9.03 14.59
C PRO A 215 2.10 7.83 15.43
N GLU A 216 3.42 7.72 15.58
CA GLU A 216 4.05 6.64 16.35
C GLU A 216 3.73 6.74 17.84
N ILE A 217 3.62 7.96 18.37
CA ILE A 217 3.26 8.21 19.77
C ILE A 217 1.78 7.92 20.02
N VAL A 218 0.89 8.26 19.08
CA VAL A 218 -0.53 7.89 19.19
C VAL A 218 -0.68 6.38 19.24
N THR A 219 0.03 5.65 18.36
CA THR A 219 -0.01 4.18 18.35
C THR A 219 0.57 3.60 19.65
N GLN A 220 1.72 4.09 20.11
CA GLN A 220 2.34 3.64 21.35
C GLN A 220 1.41 3.85 22.56
N ARG A 221 0.88 5.07 22.73
CA ARG A 221 0.00 5.42 23.86
C ARG A 221 -1.36 4.71 23.80
N ALA A 222 -1.77 4.24 22.63
CA ALA A 222 -2.97 3.41 22.45
C ALA A 222 -2.74 1.97 22.92
N LEU A 223 -1.55 1.42 22.65
CA LEU A 223 -1.17 0.05 22.98
C LEU A 223 -0.81 -0.15 24.45
N ASP A 224 -0.20 0.85 25.08
CA ASP A 224 0.11 0.83 26.52
C ASP A 224 -1.06 1.35 27.39
N GLU A 225 -2.18 1.70 26.76
CA GLU A 225 -3.39 2.23 27.40
C GLU A 225 -3.16 3.50 28.24
N SER A 226 -2.05 4.23 28.04
CA SER A 226 -1.73 5.46 28.75
C SER A 226 -2.53 6.69 28.28
N CYS A 227 -3.26 6.57 27.17
CA CYS A 227 -4.07 7.64 26.57
C CYS A 227 -5.41 7.09 26.06
N GLN A 228 -6.51 7.40 26.75
CA GLN A 228 -7.85 6.93 26.38
C GLN A 228 -8.28 7.37 24.95
N TYR A 229 -7.91 8.59 24.53
CA TYR A 229 -8.23 9.09 23.20
C TYR A 229 -7.42 8.39 22.10
N CYS A 230 -6.16 8.07 22.38
CA CYS A 230 -5.28 7.34 21.47
C CYS A 230 -5.79 5.90 21.31
N HIS A 231 -6.17 5.27 22.41
CA HIS A 231 -6.77 3.94 22.41
C HIS A 231 -8.09 3.92 21.60
N ARG A 232 -8.99 4.88 21.83
CA ARG A 232 -10.23 5.00 21.04
C ARG A 232 -9.96 5.26 19.56
N ALA A 233 -8.98 6.10 19.23
CA ALA A 233 -8.56 6.36 17.85
C ALA A 233 -8.10 5.07 17.15
N LEU A 234 -7.29 4.23 17.83
CA LEU A 234 -6.82 2.97 17.26
C LEU A 234 -7.95 1.95 17.06
N ILE A 235 -8.93 1.88 17.97
CA ILE A 235 -10.14 1.06 17.80
C ILE A 235 -10.92 1.50 16.55
N LEU A 236 -11.22 2.79 16.44
CA LEU A 236 -11.97 3.34 15.31
C LEU A 236 -11.22 3.16 14.00
N PHE A 237 -9.89 3.35 14.01
CA PHE A 237 -9.05 3.10 12.84
C PHE A 237 -9.23 1.68 12.32
N CYS A 238 -9.13 0.66 13.20
CA CYS A 238 -9.26 -0.73 12.78
C CYS A 238 -10.67 -1.05 12.23
N GLU A 239 -11.71 -0.54 12.89
CA GLU A 239 -13.09 -0.73 12.47
C GLU A 239 -13.38 -0.07 11.11
N ILE A 240 -12.93 1.17 10.92
CA ILE A 240 -13.07 1.93 9.67
C ILE A 240 -12.24 1.28 8.55
N MET A 241 -11.06 0.75 8.87
CA MET A 241 -10.24 0.00 7.92
C MET A 241 -10.96 -1.24 7.39
N GLY A 242 -11.70 -1.94 8.27
CA GLY A 242 -12.60 -3.02 7.89
C GLY A 242 -13.69 -2.56 6.95
N ARG A 243 -14.44 -1.52 7.36
CA ARG A 243 -15.55 -0.98 6.56
C ARG A 243 -15.13 -0.55 5.17
N PHE A 244 -13.99 0.11 5.06
CA PHE A 244 -13.44 0.55 3.79
C PHE A 244 -13.10 -0.66 2.90
N GLY A 245 -12.41 -1.66 3.43
CA GLY A 245 -12.13 -2.91 2.71
C GLY A 245 -13.41 -3.61 2.22
N GLY A 246 -14.45 -3.66 3.05
CA GLY A 246 -15.74 -4.24 2.68
C GLY A 246 -16.45 -3.45 1.57
N ASN A 247 -16.30 -2.12 1.54
CA ASN A 247 -16.85 -1.29 0.46
C ASN A 247 -16.13 -1.58 -0.87
N LEU A 248 -14.80 -1.67 -0.86
CA LEU A 248 -14.01 -2.03 -2.04
C LEU A 248 -14.35 -3.44 -2.54
N ALA A 249 -14.53 -4.39 -1.61
CA ALA A 249 -14.91 -5.77 -1.93
C ALA A 249 -16.26 -5.84 -2.67
N LEU A 250 -17.26 -5.10 -2.19
CA LEU A 250 -18.57 -5.00 -2.83
C LEU A 250 -18.51 -4.29 -4.18
N ASN A 251 -17.70 -3.22 -4.29
CA ASN A 251 -17.61 -2.42 -5.50
C ASN A 251 -17.04 -3.24 -6.68
N MET A 252 -16.02 -4.05 -6.44
CA MET A 252 -15.33 -4.81 -7.48
C MET A 252 -15.80 -6.28 -7.59
N GLY A 253 -16.57 -6.78 -6.62
CA GLY A 253 -16.85 -8.21 -6.51
C GLY A 253 -15.56 -9.01 -6.26
N ALA A 254 -14.79 -8.60 -5.26
CA ALA A 254 -13.41 -9.02 -5.04
C ALA A 254 -13.27 -10.45 -4.44
N PHE A 255 -13.89 -11.46 -5.06
CA PHE A 255 -13.87 -12.85 -4.57
C PHE A 255 -12.49 -13.52 -4.65
N GLY A 256 -11.53 -12.94 -5.39
CA GLY A 256 -10.13 -13.36 -5.35
C GLY A 256 -9.42 -12.94 -4.05
N GLY A 257 -10.05 -12.05 -3.29
CA GLY A 257 -9.63 -11.64 -1.96
C GLY A 257 -9.39 -10.15 -1.83
N VAL A 258 -9.37 -9.72 -0.58
CA VAL A 258 -8.99 -8.37 -0.17
C VAL A 258 -7.68 -8.45 0.59
N TYR A 259 -6.69 -7.70 0.14
CA TYR A 259 -5.34 -7.72 0.70
C TYR A 259 -5.03 -6.38 1.35
N ILE A 260 -4.44 -6.43 2.54
CA ILE A 260 -3.95 -5.27 3.25
C ILE A 260 -2.43 -5.21 3.04
N ALA A 261 -1.97 -4.20 2.34
CA ALA A 261 -0.55 -3.94 2.17
C ALA A 261 0.08 -3.46 3.48
N GLY A 262 1.29 -3.94 3.76
CA GLY A 262 2.07 -3.54 4.93
C GLY A 262 2.31 -2.02 4.96
N GLY A 263 2.21 -1.45 6.16
CA GLY A 263 2.33 -0.02 6.41
C GLY A 263 2.42 0.20 7.92
N ILE A 264 1.44 0.89 8.51
CA ILE A 264 1.39 1.04 9.97
C ILE A 264 0.85 -0.19 10.70
N VAL A 265 -0.03 -0.98 10.06
CA VAL A 265 -0.73 -2.14 10.68
C VAL A 265 0.22 -3.19 11.29
N PRO A 266 1.33 -3.60 10.63
CA PRO A 266 2.24 -4.58 11.22
C PRO A 266 2.82 -4.19 12.60
N ARG A 267 2.86 -2.88 12.93
CA ARG A 267 3.37 -2.37 14.21
C ARG A 267 2.43 -2.63 15.39
N PHE A 268 1.14 -2.87 15.11
CA PHE A 268 0.10 -3.13 16.11
C PHE A 268 -0.73 -4.35 15.71
N PHE A 269 -0.09 -5.35 15.09
CA PHE A 269 -0.77 -6.49 14.50
C PHE A 269 -1.63 -7.28 15.53
N ASP A 270 -1.10 -7.52 16.73
CA ASP A 270 -1.85 -8.27 17.76
C ASP A 270 -3.11 -7.53 18.21
N PHE A 271 -3.05 -6.20 18.31
CA PHE A 271 -4.21 -5.35 18.56
C PHE A 271 -5.19 -5.40 17.38
N PHE A 272 -4.67 -5.24 16.16
CA PHE A 272 -5.48 -5.26 14.93
C PHE A 272 -6.25 -6.58 14.77
N LYS A 273 -5.60 -7.71 15.05
CA LYS A 273 -6.21 -9.05 14.99
C LYS A 273 -7.38 -9.23 15.97
N GLN A 274 -7.32 -8.57 17.13
CA GLN A 274 -8.34 -8.63 18.18
C GLN A 274 -9.40 -7.52 18.05
N SER A 275 -9.21 -6.60 17.11
CA SER A 275 -10.07 -5.43 16.92
C SER A 275 -11.39 -5.75 16.20
N ASN A 276 -12.23 -4.72 16.06
CA ASN A 276 -13.47 -4.77 15.26
C ASN A 276 -13.23 -4.73 13.74
N PHE A 277 -12.02 -4.99 13.23
CA PHE A 277 -11.72 -4.95 11.80
C PHE A 277 -12.66 -5.84 10.97
N ILE A 278 -12.74 -7.14 11.28
CA ILE A 278 -13.60 -8.06 10.51
C ILE A 278 -15.08 -7.74 10.70
N TYR A 279 -15.48 -7.33 11.90
CA TYR A 279 -16.85 -6.85 12.13
C TYR A 279 -17.18 -5.67 11.20
N GLY A 280 -16.31 -4.66 11.12
CA GLY A 280 -16.47 -3.52 10.21
C GLY A 280 -16.49 -3.93 8.74
N PHE A 281 -15.67 -4.92 8.35
CA PHE A 281 -15.65 -5.46 6.99
C PHE A 281 -17.00 -6.10 6.60
N GLU A 282 -17.58 -6.88 7.51
CA GLU A 282 -18.81 -7.64 7.28
C GLU A 282 -20.10 -6.85 7.52
N ASP A 283 -20.02 -5.67 8.15
CA ASP A 283 -21.16 -4.80 8.49
C ASP A 283 -21.77 -4.13 7.24
N LYS A 284 -22.43 -4.94 6.40
CA LYS A 284 -23.02 -4.57 5.10
C LYS A 284 -24.50 -4.95 4.97
N GLY A 285 -25.20 -5.03 6.11
CA GLY A 285 -26.64 -5.35 6.15
C GLY A 285 -26.96 -6.66 5.42
N ARG A 286 -27.91 -6.63 4.48
CA ARG A 286 -28.30 -7.81 3.67
C ARG A 286 -27.18 -8.39 2.81
N PHE A 287 -26.10 -7.63 2.56
CA PHE A 287 -24.92 -8.09 1.82
C PHE A 287 -23.85 -8.72 2.72
N LYS A 288 -24.07 -8.79 4.04
CA LYS A 288 -23.14 -9.40 5.00
C LYS A 288 -22.70 -10.81 4.57
N THR A 289 -23.65 -11.67 4.18
CA THR A 289 -23.37 -13.04 3.76
C THR A 289 -22.54 -13.13 2.48
N LEU A 290 -22.57 -12.08 1.63
CA LEU A 290 -21.75 -12.01 0.43
C LEU A 290 -20.30 -11.71 0.78
N VAL A 291 -20.05 -10.67 1.58
CA VAL A 291 -18.69 -10.27 1.95
C VAL A 291 -18.02 -11.27 2.90
N GLN A 292 -18.78 -12.01 3.70
CA GLN A 292 -18.28 -13.12 4.53
C GLN A 292 -17.60 -14.25 3.73
N GLN A 293 -17.88 -14.37 2.43
CA GLN A 293 -17.24 -15.36 1.57
C GLN A 293 -15.87 -14.88 1.07
N ILE A 294 -15.62 -13.57 1.08
CA ILE A 294 -14.42 -12.95 0.52
C ILE A 294 -13.30 -13.03 1.54
N PRO A 295 -12.18 -13.71 1.25
CA PRO A 295 -11.07 -13.77 2.19
C PRO A 295 -10.39 -12.42 2.33
N VAL A 296 -9.94 -12.12 3.54
CA VAL A 296 -9.16 -10.92 3.84
C VAL A 296 -7.79 -11.33 4.37
N TYR A 297 -6.73 -10.80 3.78
CA TYR A 297 -5.36 -11.13 4.11
C TYR A 297 -4.54 -9.89 4.47
N LEU A 298 -3.72 -9.97 5.51
CA LEU A 298 -2.61 -9.02 5.71
C LEU A 298 -1.37 -9.56 4.99
N ILE A 299 -0.77 -8.77 4.11
CA ILE A 299 0.51 -9.12 3.46
C ILE A 299 1.64 -8.99 4.49
N THR A 300 2.38 -10.07 4.72
CA THR A 300 3.54 -10.12 5.63
C THR A 300 4.86 -10.27 4.90
N HIS A 301 4.85 -10.42 3.57
CA HIS A 301 6.06 -10.40 2.76
C HIS A 301 6.87 -9.12 3.02
N PRO A 302 8.20 -9.18 3.20
CA PRO A 302 8.99 -8.02 3.61
C PRO A 302 9.17 -6.98 2.49
N GLN A 303 9.06 -7.38 1.22
CA GLN A 303 9.34 -6.54 0.04
C GLN A 303 8.31 -6.71 -1.08
N PRO A 304 7.00 -6.49 -0.84
CA PRO A 304 5.96 -6.72 -1.85
C PRO A 304 6.12 -5.80 -3.06
N GLY A 305 6.58 -4.55 -2.87
CA GLY A 305 6.86 -3.63 -3.99
C GLY A 305 7.91 -4.18 -4.95
N LEU A 306 9.03 -4.71 -4.45
CA LEU A 306 10.08 -5.30 -5.29
C LEU A 306 9.61 -6.59 -6.00
N LEU A 307 8.92 -7.48 -5.27
CA LEU A 307 8.35 -8.71 -5.83
C LEU A 307 7.34 -8.40 -6.96
N GLY A 308 6.52 -7.39 -6.72
CA GLY A 308 5.53 -6.88 -7.66
C GLY A 308 6.14 -6.26 -8.92
N SER A 309 7.14 -5.41 -8.75
CA SER A 309 7.92 -4.86 -9.88
C SER A 309 8.56 -5.95 -10.72
N GLY A 310 9.10 -7.01 -10.09
CA GLY A 310 9.65 -8.16 -10.80
C GLY A 310 8.59 -8.95 -11.57
N THR A 311 7.42 -9.15 -10.96
CA THR A 311 6.28 -9.83 -11.58
C THR A 311 5.76 -9.05 -12.78
N TYR A 312 5.59 -7.73 -12.62
CA TYR A 312 5.19 -6.82 -13.71
C TYR A 312 6.20 -6.89 -14.86
N LEU A 313 7.50 -6.74 -14.58
CA LEU A 313 8.55 -6.76 -15.58
C LEU A 313 8.56 -8.08 -16.37
N ARG A 314 8.51 -9.22 -15.67
CA ARG A 314 8.48 -10.54 -16.30
C ARG A 314 7.23 -10.73 -17.17
N GLN A 315 6.06 -10.24 -16.73
CA GLN A 315 4.85 -10.28 -17.56
C GLN A 315 5.00 -9.44 -18.83
N GLN A 316 5.56 -8.23 -18.74
CA GLN A 316 5.79 -7.37 -19.91
C GLN A 316 6.79 -7.97 -20.90
N LEU A 317 7.71 -8.81 -20.42
CA LEU A 317 8.64 -9.58 -21.24
C LEU A 317 8.08 -10.93 -21.72
N SER A 318 6.81 -11.23 -21.42
CA SER A 318 6.15 -12.52 -21.73
C SER A 318 6.88 -13.74 -21.14
N LEU A 319 7.43 -13.58 -19.92
CA LEU A 319 8.17 -14.63 -19.19
C LEU A 319 7.34 -15.31 -18.08
N ILE A 320 6.07 -14.94 -17.95
CA ILE A 320 5.10 -15.57 -17.04
C ILE A 320 4.01 -16.21 -17.89
N ASP A 321 3.79 -17.51 -17.67
CA ASP A 321 2.77 -18.32 -18.37
C ASP A 321 1.36 -18.15 -17.80
#